data_AF-A0A974X849-F1
#
_entry.id   AF-A0A974X849-F1
#
_cell.length_a   1.000
_cell.length_b   1.000
_cell.length_c   1.000
_cell.angle_alpha   90.00
_cell.angle_beta   90.00
_cell.angle_gamma   90.00
#
_symmetry.space_group_name_H-M   'P 1'
#
loop_
_entity.id
_entity.type
_entity.pdbx_description
1 polymer ?
#
loop_
_entity_poly.entity_id
_entity_poly.type
_entity_poly.pdbx_seq_one_letter_code
_entity_poly.pdbx_strand_id
1 'polypeptide(L)'
;MGKVDSKWNKISKRTMKWHMFVGFPLKQIIPIQLFLLVVLEFINKYINENIKLFIVQSIIKLIVAYLLGIVIGRLEWSYLEKLNERKFCDIKNIRKSFISIYGILFWGLNTMIAIISPFFESTIAIITQIIIWPLAGLVWGIIMWCIYGSGFEKYIN
;
A
#
# COMPACT_ATOMS: atom_id res chain seq x y z
N MET A 1 17.89 12.04 -15.64
CA MET A 1 17.75 11.44 -14.29
C MET A 1 16.51 10.57 -14.26
N GLY A 2 16.60 9.31 -13.85
CA GLY A 2 15.44 8.42 -13.80
C GLY A 2 14.47 8.81 -12.68
N LYS A 3 13.19 8.42 -12.80
CA LYS A 3 12.17 8.67 -11.76
C LYS A 3 12.60 8.12 -10.39
N VAL A 4 13.24 6.95 -10.36
CA VAL A 4 13.78 6.34 -9.12
C VAL A 4 14.93 7.17 -8.53
N ASP A 5 15.91 7.62 -9.31
CA ASP A 5 16.99 8.52 -8.84
C ASP A 5 16.42 9.80 -8.19
N SER A 6 15.41 10.39 -8.84
CA SER A 6 14.75 11.60 -8.32
C SER A 6 13.99 11.34 -7.02
N LYS A 7 13.39 10.15 -6.89
CA LYS A 7 12.62 9.74 -5.72
C LYS A 7 13.56 9.42 -4.56
N TRP A 8 14.65 8.69 -4.83
CA TRP A 8 15.70 8.41 -3.86
C TRP A 8 16.35 9.70 -3.37
N ASN A 9 16.78 10.61 -4.24
CA ASN A 9 17.36 11.90 -3.83
C ASN A 9 16.45 12.78 -2.97
N LYS A 10 15.12 12.62 -3.08
CA LYS A 10 14.16 13.30 -2.20
C LYS A 10 14.02 12.59 -0.85
N ILE A 11 14.04 11.26 -0.87
CA ILE A 11 13.83 10.41 0.31
C ILE A 11 15.11 10.33 1.17
N SER A 12 16.28 10.18 0.56
CA SER A 12 17.60 10.08 1.21
C SER A 12 18.02 11.36 1.95
N LYS A 13 17.51 12.53 1.53
CA LYS A 13 17.67 13.80 2.26
C LYS A 13 16.97 13.81 3.62
N ARG A 14 16.08 12.86 3.89
CA ARG A 14 15.36 12.71 5.16
C ARG A 14 15.82 11.44 5.86
N THR A 15 15.67 11.37 7.17
CA THR A 15 16.01 10.15 7.92
C THR A 15 15.04 9.02 7.58
N MET A 16 15.56 7.78 7.57
CA MET A 16 14.75 6.56 7.39
C MET A 16 13.53 6.56 8.31
N LYS A 17 13.72 6.91 9.59
CA LYS A 17 12.63 7.03 10.59
C LYS A 17 11.54 8.01 10.12
N TRP A 18 11.93 9.19 9.63
CA TRP A 18 10.96 10.16 9.14
C TRP A 18 10.16 9.62 7.95
N HIS A 19 10.80 8.95 6.99
CA HIS A 19 10.11 8.35 5.85
C HIS A 19 9.13 7.24 6.28
N MET A 20 9.53 6.37 7.21
CA MET A 20 8.72 5.27 7.71
C MET A 20 7.50 5.72 8.54
N PHE A 21 7.68 6.67 9.47
CA PHE A 21 6.61 7.05 10.40
C PHE A 21 5.74 8.20 9.91
N VAL A 22 6.30 9.10 9.10
CA VAL A 22 5.64 10.37 8.74
C VAL A 22 5.45 10.47 7.24
N GLY A 23 6.50 10.20 6.46
CA GLY A 23 6.51 10.44 5.03
C GLY A 23 5.53 9.54 4.26
N PHE A 24 5.70 8.24 4.40
CA PHE A 24 4.95 7.26 3.63
C PHE A 24 3.50 7.08 4.13
N PRO A 25 3.26 6.81 5.44
CA PRO A 25 1.91 6.53 5.92
C PRO A 25 0.97 7.73 5.75
N LEU A 26 1.41 8.93 6.14
CA LEU A 26 0.55 10.13 6.11
C LEU A 26 0.28 10.63 4.69
N LYS A 27 1.20 10.45 3.73
CA LYS A 27 1.02 10.99 2.37
C LYS A 27 0.35 10.03 1.42
N GLN A 28 0.59 8.72 1.58
CA GLN A 28 0.17 7.76 0.58
C GLN A 28 -0.93 6.82 1.10
N ILE A 29 -0.98 6.50 2.38
CA ILE A 29 -1.94 5.51 2.90
C ILE A 29 -3.15 6.18 3.53
N ILE A 30 -2.95 7.12 4.45
CA ILE A 30 -4.06 7.79 5.14
C ILE A 30 -5.03 8.50 4.17
N PRO A 31 -4.59 9.25 3.15
CA PRO A 31 -5.51 9.92 2.24
C PRO A 31 -6.34 8.95 1.41
N ILE A 32 -5.73 7.85 0.93
CA ILE A 32 -6.42 6.80 0.17
C ILE A 32 -7.47 6.12 1.05
N GLN A 33 -7.12 5.81 2.30
CA GLN A 33 -8.06 5.21 3.23
C GLN A 33 -9.18 6.15 3.65
N LEU A 34 -8.89 7.41 3.94
CA LEU A 34 -9.92 8.40 4.25
C LEU A 34 -10.88 8.56 3.06
N PHE A 35 -10.36 8.61 1.84
CA PHE A 35 -11.19 8.64 0.63
C PHE A 35 -12.11 7.40 0.54
N LEU A 36 -11.55 6.19 0.71
CA LEU A 36 -12.34 4.96 0.69
C LEU A 36 -13.36 4.90 1.83
N LEU A 37 -13.00 5.33 3.03
CA LEU A 37 -13.91 5.39 4.18
C LEU A 37 -15.06 6.36 3.93
N VAL A 38 -14.80 7.54 3.37
CA VAL A 38 -15.84 8.52 3.01
C VAL A 38 -16.77 7.96 1.94
N VAL A 39 -16.25 7.30 0.91
CA VAL A 39 -17.07 6.66 -0.13
C VAL A 39 -17.95 5.56 0.49
N LEU A 40 -17.38 4.73 1.35
CA LEU A 40 -18.12 3.66 2.05
C LEU A 40 -19.17 4.23 3.01
N GLU A 41 -18.85 5.30 3.74
CA GLU A 41 -19.80 5.98 4.62
C GLU A 41 -20.95 6.59 3.83
N PHE A 42 -20.68 7.15 2.65
CA PHE A 42 -21.70 7.68 1.76
C PHE A 42 -22.65 6.56 1.33
N ILE A 43 -22.13 5.39 0.93
CA ILE A 43 -22.95 4.22 0.58
C ILE A 43 -23.74 3.73 1.79
N ASN A 44 -23.11 3.64 2.97
CA ASN A 44 -23.71 3.07 4.17
C ASN A 44 -24.78 3.97 4.79
N LYS A 45 -24.64 5.30 4.67
CA LYS A 45 -25.65 6.29 5.08
C LYS A 45 -26.99 6.12 4.35
N TYR A 46 -26.97 5.55 3.14
CA TYR A 46 -28.20 5.20 2.42
C TYR A 46 -28.80 3.86 2.87
N ILE A 47 -28.10 3.08 3.69
CA ILE A 47 -28.45 1.67 4.01
C ILE A 47 -28.74 1.46 5.51
N ASN A 48 -28.09 2.17 6.45
CA ASN A 48 -28.27 1.89 7.89
C ASN A 48 -27.93 3.06 8.84
N GLU A 49 -28.61 3.18 10.00
CA GLU A 49 -28.53 4.34 10.92
C GLU A 49 -27.45 4.27 12.03
N ASN A 50 -26.62 3.23 12.09
CA ASN A 50 -25.78 2.98 13.29
C ASN A 50 -24.41 3.69 13.27
N ILE A 51 -24.42 5.02 13.38
CA ILE A 51 -23.25 5.93 13.27
C ILE A 51 -22.15 5.63 14.29
N LYS A 52 -22.49 5.30 15.55
CA LYS A 52 -21.48 5.08 16.62
C LYS A 52 -20.56 3.91 16.32
N LEU A 53 -21.13 2.81 15.83
CA LEU A 53 -20.38 1.60 15.48
C LEU A 53 -19.44 1.88 14.29
N PHE A 54 -19.92 2.65 13.31
CA PHE A 54 -19.13 3.04 12.14
C PHE A 54 -17.89 3.86 12.52
N ILE A 55 -18.01 4.80 13.46
CA ILE A 55 -16.89 5.62 13.94
C ILE A 55 -15.80 4.75 14.57
N VAL A 56 -16.17 3.83 15.46
CA VAL A 56 -15.21 2.92 16.13
C VAL A 56 -14.47 2.06 15.11
N GLN A 57 -15.17 1.51 14.11
CA GLN A 57 -14.57 0.71 13.04
C GLN A 57 -13.58 1.52 12.21
N SER A 58 -13.95 2.74 11.84
CA SER A 58 -13.10 3.62 11.04
C SER A 58 -11.81 3.96 11.77
N ILE A 59 -11.87 4.20 13.08
CA ILE A 59 -10.68 4.41 13.92
C ILE A 59 -9.76 3.18 13.90
N ILE A 60 -10.32 1.97 14.10
CA ILE A 60 -9.53 0.72 14.09
C ILE A 60 -8.85 0.53 12.72
N LYS A 61 -9.58 0.74 11.62
CA LYS A 61 -9.05 0.63 10.25
C LYS A 61 -7.88 1.58 10.01
N LEU A 62 -8.01 2.84 10.45
CA LEU A 62 -6.96 3.84 10.34
C LEU A 62 -5.72 3.44 11.14
N ILE A 63 -5.88 2.90 12.35
CA ILE A 63 -4.76 2.42 13.17
C ILE A 63 -4.04 1.26 12.47
N VAL A 64 -4.77 0.25 12.01
CA VAL A 64 -4.20 -0.93 11.34
C VAL A 64 -3.45 -0.53 10.07
N ALA A 65 -4.01 0.38 9.28
CA ALA A 65 -3.37 0.85 8.06
C ALA A 65 -2.18 1.75 8.30
N TYR A 66 -2.20 2.55 9.37
CA TYR A 66 -1.03 3.30 9.78
C TYR A 66 0.13 2.35 10.13
N LEU A 67 -0.14 1.29 10.89
CA LEU A 67 0.84 0.25 11.20
C LEU A 67 1.35 -0.44 9.93
N LEU A 68 0.45 -0.80 9.01
CA LEU A 68 0.81 -1.36 7.72
C LEU A 68 1.67 -0.38 6.91
N GLY A 69 1.37 0.91 6.96
CA GLY A 69 2.14 1.94 6.28
C GLY A 69 3.57 2.10 6.79
N ILE A 70 3.81 1.88 8.10
CA ILE A 70 5.16 1.82 8.65
C ILE A 70 5.93 0.64 8.03
N VAL A 71 5.30 -0.52 7.92
CA VAL A 71 5.91 -1.72 7.31
C VAL A 71 6.23 -1.46 5.84
N ILE A 72 5.28 -0.90 5.08
CA ILE A 72 5.48 -0.60 3.66
C ILE A 72 6.56 0.45 3.47
N GLY A 73 6.56 1.53 4.27
CA GLY A 73 7.59 2.58 4.19
C GLY A 73 8.99 2.03 4.47
N ARG A 74 9.13 1.06 5.38
CA ARG A 74 10.40 0.37 5.64
C ARG A 74 10.85 -0.46 4.43
N LEU A 75 9.93 -1.23 3.85
CA LEU A 75 10.22 -2.07 2.68
C LEU A 75 10.54 -1.22 1.45
N GLU A 76 9.80 -0.13 1.23
CA GLU A 76 10.04 0.83 0.14
C GLU A 76 11.42 1.48 0.28
N TRP A 77 11.78 1.94 1.49
CA TRP A 77 13.12 2.48 1.75
C TRP A 77 14.21 1.48 1.37
N SER A 78 14.14 0.25 1.91
CA SER A 78 15.15 -0.78 1.66
C SER A 78 15.22 -1.17 0.18
N TYR A 79 14.07 -1.17 -0.51
CA TYR A 79 14.01 -1.44 -1.95
C TYR A 79 14.69 -0.33 -2.76
N LEU A 80 14.42 0.93 -2.46
CA LEU A 80 15.04 2.08 -3.14
C LEU A 80 16.53 2.18 -2.85
N GLU A 81 16.95 1.90 -1.62
CA GLU A 81 18.36 1.84 -1.22
C GLU A 81 19.12 0.79 -2.04
N LYS A 82 18.60 -0.44 -2.09
CA LYS A 82 19.19 -1.53 -2.88
C LYS A 82 19.25 -1.22 -4.38
N LEU A 83 18.23 -0.53 -4.91
CA LEU A 83 18.25 -0.08 -6.31
C LEU A 83 19.34 0.95 -6.56
N ASN A 84 19.49 1.93 -5.66
CA ASN A 84 20.49 2.98 -5.79
C ASN A 84 21.92 2.42 -5.67
N GLU A 85 22.13 1.48 -4.75
CA GLU A 85 23.40 0.78 -4.56
C GLU A 85 23.65 -0.34 -5.60
N ARG A 86 22.75 -0.54 -6.58
CA ARG A 86 22.79 -1.60 -7.60
C ARG A 86 23.01 -3.00 -7.01
N LYS A 87 22.42 -3.27 -5.84
CA LYS A 87 22.54 -4.56 -5.14
C LYS A 87 21.66 -5.67 -5.74
N PHE A 88 20.88 -5.38 -6.78
CA PHE A 88 20.04 -6.38 -7.44
C PHE A 88 20.82 -7.07 -8.57
N CYS A 89 20.92 -8.39 -8.49
CA CYS A 89 21.55 -9.20 -9.53
C CYS A 89 20.67 -9.35 -10.78
N ASP A 90 19.34 -9.32 -10.62
CA ASP A 90 18.40 -9.63 -11.70
C ASP A 90 17.16 -8.73 -11.69
N ILE A 91 16.66 -8.42 -12.90
CA ILE A 91 15.39 -7.70 -13.11
C ILE A 91 14.20 -8.42 -12.48
N LYS A 92 14.23 -9.75 -12.42
CA LYS A 92 13.16 -10.58 -11.83
C LYS A 92 12.98 -10.28 -10.34
N ASN A 93 14.08 -10.06 -9.61
CA ASN A 93 14.05 -9.75 -8.18
C ASN A 93 13.56 -8.33 -7.90
N ILE A 94 13.96 -7.38 -8.77
CA ILE A 94 13.43 -6.01 -8.75
C ILE A 94 11.91 -6.06 -8.97
N ARG A 95 11.45 -6.76 -10.00
CA ARG A 95 10.02 -6.94 -10.32
C ARG A 95 9.23 -7.52 -9.16
N LYS A 96 9.69 -8.63 -8.57
CA LYS A 96 8.99 -9.29 -7.46
C LYS A 96 8.84 -8.36 -6.26
N SER A 97 9.89 -7.63 -5.92
CA SER A 97 9.90 -6.67 -4.81
C SER A 97 8.97 -5.49 -5.10
N PHE A 98 9.01 -4.96 -6.33
CA PHE A 98 8.12 -3.88 -6.78
C PHE A 98 6.63 -4.27 -6.66
N ILE A 99 6.24 -5.41 -7.23
CA ILE A 99 4.85 -5.89 -7.22
C ILE A 99 4.37 -6.12 -5.77
N SER A 100 5.23 -6.69 -4.93
CA SER A 100 4.88 -6.95 -3.53
C SER A 100 4.64 -5.64 -2.76
N ILE A 101 5.53 -4.66 -2.89
CA ILE A 101 5.46 -3.39 -2.16
C ILE A 101 4.33 -2.51 -2.71
N TYR A 102 4.33 -2.22 -4.01
CA TYR A 102 3.44 -1.24 -4.63
C TYR A 102 2.10 -1.81 -5.08
N GLY A 103 2.01 -3.13 -5.25
CA GLY A 103 0.77 -3.83 -5.59
C GLY A 103 0.06 -4.37 -4.36
N ILE A 104 0.57 -5.47 -3.82
CA ILE A 104 -0.10 -6.23 -2.76
C ILE A 104 -0.20 -5.42 -1.46
N LEU A 105 0.93 -4.93 -0.97
CA LEU A 105 0.94 -4.25 0.33
C LEU A 105 0.31 -2.86 0.24
N PHE A 106 0.69 -2.06 -0.76
CA PHE A 106 0.21 -0.69 -0.88
C PHE A 106 -1.25 -0.59 -1.28
N TRP A 107 -1.72 -1.40 -2.25
CA TRP A 107 -3.07 -1.28 -2.77
C TRP A 107 -4.00 -2.39 -2.27
N GLY A 108 -3.59 -3.66 -2.41
CA GLY A 108 -4.42 -4.80 -2.03
C GLY A 108 -4.82 -4.83 -0.56
N LEU A 109 -3.83 -4.78 0.34
CA LEU A 109 -4.10 -4.84 1.79
C LEU A 109 -4.78 -3.58 2.33
N ASN A 110 -4.43 -2.38 1.85
CA ASN A 110 -5.11 -1.16 2.29
C ASN A 110 -6.59 -1.14 1.90
N THR A 111 -6.91 -1.64 0.69
CA THR A 111 -8.29 -1.76 0.21
C THR A 111 -9.06 -2.81 1.01
N MET A 112 -8.43 -3.94 1.33
CA MET A 112 -8.99 -4.94 2.23
C MET A 112 -9.35 -4.31 3.59
N ILE A 113 -8.42 -3.60 4.23
CA ILE A 113 -8.66 -2.95 5.53
C ILE A 113 -9.81 -1.93 5.45
N ALA A 114 -9.87 -1.13 4.38
CA ALA A 114 -10.91 -0.13 4.22
C ALA A 114 -12.31 -0.76 4.15
N ILE A 115 -12.43 -1.90 3.46
CA ILE A 115 -13.72 -2.52 3.14
C ILE A 115 -14.15 -3.57 4.17
N ILE A 116 -13.23 -4.10 5.00
CA ILE A 116 -13.59 -5.13 5.99
C ILE A 116 -14.56 -4.56 7.03
N SER A 117 -15.77 -5.11 7.16
CA SER A 117 -16.72 -4.83 8.23
C SER A 117 -16.55 -5.87 9.35
N PRO A 118 -16.68 -5.53 10.64
CA PRO A 118 -16.66 -6.51 11.73
C PRO A 118 -17.95 -7.36 11.81
N PHE A 119 -18.99 -7.03 11.04
CA PHE A 119 -20.18 -7.88 10.87
C PHE A 119 -20.22 -8.42 9.45
N PHE A 120 -19.32 -9.36 9.13
CA PHE A 120 -19.55 -10.23 7.99
C PHE A 120 -20.38 -11.40 8.46
N GLU A 121 -21.62 -11.44 7.98
CA GLU A 121 -22.62 -12.46 8.31
C GLU A 121 -22.21 -13.88 7.87
N SER A 122 -21.09 -14.05 7.14
CA SER A 122 -20.53 -15.36 6.85
C SER A 122 -18.99 -15.38 6.81
N THR A 123 -18.41 -16.47 7.32
CA THR A 123 -16.98 -16.83 7.22
C THR A 123 -16.49 -16.82 5.77
N ILE A 124 -17.38 -17.13 4.82
CA ILE A 124 -17.08 -17.15 3.39
C ILE A 124 -16.73 -15.75 2.89
N ALA A 125 -17.46 -14.71 3.32
CA ALA A 125 -17.19 -13.34 2.92
C ALA A 125 -15.81 -12.84 3.42
N ILE A 126 -15.43 -13.23 4.64
CA ILE A 126 -14.12 -12.89 5.22
C ILE A 126 -12.99 -13.56 4.42
N ILE A 127 -13.09 -14.86 4.17
CA ILE A 127 -12.10 -15.62 3.39
C ILE A 127 -11.96 -15.03 1.98
N THR A 128 -13.10 -14.71 1.36
CA THR A 128 -13.17 -14.13 0.03
C THR A 128 -12.42 -12.81 -0.04
N GLN A 129 -12.57 -11.94 0.97
CA GLN A 129 -11.88 -10.65 1.01
C GLN A 129 -10.38 -10.76 1.29
N ILE A 130 -9.98 -11.71 2.16
CA ILE A 130 -8.55 -11.98 2.45
C ILE A 130 -7.82 -12.45 1.19
N ILE A 131 -8.49 -13.09 0.24
CA ILE A 131 -7.87 -13.61 -0.98
C ILE A 131 -8.00 -12.62 -2.15
N ILE A 132 -9.21 -12.11 -2.40
CA ILE A 132 -9.50 -11.29 -3.58
C ILE A 132 -8.71 -9.98 -3.55
N TRP A 133 -8.66 -9.28 -2.42
CA TRP A 133 -8.03 -7.97 -2.38
C TRP A 133 -6.50 -8.02 -2.55
N PRO A 134 -5.76 -8.95 -1.91
CA PRO A 134 -4.35 -9.16 -2.23
C PRO A 134 -4.10 -9.57 -3.69
N LEU A 135 -4.96 -10.41 -4.28
CA LEU A 135 -4.86 -10.77 -5.70
C LEU A 135 -5.07 -9.57 -6.61
N ALA A 136 -6.06 -8.73 -6.31
CA ALA A 136 -6.30 -7.49 -7.05
C ALA A 136 -5.09 -6.53 -6.92
N GLY A 137 -4.47 -6.46 -5.74
CA GLY A 137 -3.20 -5.76 -5.53
C GLY A 137 -2.04 -6.35 -6.34
N LEU A 138 -1.96 -7.67 -6.47
CA LEU A 138 -0.95 -8.32 -7.31
C LEU A 138 -1.14 -7.94 -8.79
N VAL A 139 -2.37 -8.02 -9.31
CA VAL A 139 -2.70 -7.61 -10.68
C VAL A 139 -2.33 -6.14 -10.90
N TRP A 140 -2.69 -5.25 -9.97
CA TRP A 140 -2.30 -3.85 -10.02
C TRP A 140 -0.78 -3.67 -10.07
N GLY A 141 -0.04 -4.38 -9.21
CA GLY A 141 1.43 -4.35 -9.20
C GLY A 141 2.04 -4.79 -10.53
N ILE A 142 1.47 -5.81 -11.19
CA ILE A 142 1.90 -6.27 -12.52
C ILE A 142 1.66 -5.18 -13.57
N ILE A 143 0.46 -4.58 -13.59
CA ILE A 143 0.13 -3.50 -14.54
C ILE A 143 1.11 -2.34 -14.36
N MET A 144 1.35 -1.92 -13.11
CA MET A 144 2.31 -0.87 -12.80
C MET A 144 3.73 -1.27 -13.22
N TRP A 145 4.12 -2.53 -13.03
CA TRP A 145 5.41 -3.00 -13.54
C TRP A 145 5.50 -2.90 -15.06
N CYS A 146 4.46 -3.22 -15.82
CA CYS A 146 4.48 -3.08 -17.27
C CYS A 146 4.67 -1.61 -17.71
N ILE A 147 4.12 -0.65 -16.98
CA ILE A 147 4.22 0.78 -17.28
C ILE A 147 5.61 1.34 -16.92
N TYR A 148 6.16 0.92 -15.78
CA TYR A 148 7.37 1.54 -15.20
C TYR A 148 8.63 0.67 -15.31
N GLY A 149 8.49 -0.61 -15.65
CA GLY A 149 9.51 -1.67 -15.57
C GLY A 149 10.72 -1.44 -16.46
N SER A 150 10.53 -0.89 -17.66
CA SER A 150 11.61 -0.62 -18.62
C SER A 150 12.68 0.32 -18.08
N GLY A 151 12.32 1.20 -17.14
CA GLY A 151 13.27 2.11 -16.50
C GLY A 151 14.15 1.48 -15.43
N PHE A 152 13.95 0.20 -15.08
CA PHE A 152 14.66 -0.47 -14.00
C PHE A 152 15.91 -1.25 -14.43
N GLU A 153 16.08 -1.53 -15.73
CA GLU A 153 17.22 -2.30 -16.25
C GLU A 153 18.57 -1.65 -15.92
N LYS A 154 18.62 -0.31 -15.91
CA LYS A 154 19.81 0.47 -15.56
C LYS A 154 20.28 0.38 -14.10
N TYR A 155 19.52 -0.28 -13.22
CA TYR A 155 19.87 -0.51 -11.81
C TYR A 155 20.34 -1.94 -11.53
N ILE A 156 20.48 -2.74 -12.58
CA ILE A 156 21.12 -4.05 -12.51
C ILE A 156 22.64 -3.83 -12.56
N ASN A 157 23.35 -4.66 -11.80
CA ASN A 157 24.82 -4.63 -11.76
C ASN A 157 25.41 -5.35 -12.98
#